data_AF-K6YSF6-F1
#
_entry.id   AF-K6YSF6-F1
#
_cell.length_a   1.000
_cell.length_b   1.000
_cell.length_c   1.000
_cell.angle_alpha   90.00
_cell.angle_beta   90.00
_cell.angle_gamma   90.00
#
_symmetry.space_group_name_H-M   'P 1'
#
loop_
_entity.id
_entity.type
_entity.pdbx_description
1 polymer ?
#
loop_
_entity_poly.entity_id
_entity_poly.type
_entity_poly.pdbx_seq_one_letter_code
_entity_poly.pdbx_strand_id
1 'polypeptide(L)'
;MTKIITLATALFLTLSLGTASAGVYSSNDVLNQAHYQFNKQQVLSMVDSSEVQAQLVALGVSTSDAKSRINNMTQNELNALNEQMNNMPAGGIVGAIVTVLAVVALLDLLGVTDVYPFIRPINS
;
A
#
# COMPACT_ATOMS: atom_id res chain seq x y z
N MET A 1 46.11 -23.80 30.73
CA MET A 1 45.91 -23.62 29.28
C MET A 1 44.43 -23.70 28.88
N THR A 2 43.62 -24.57 29.51
CA THR A 2 42.17 -24.70 29.24
C THR A 2 41.34 -23.43 29.48
N LYS A 3 41.67 -22.62 30.50
CA LYS A 3 40.92 -21.38 30.82
C LYS A 3 41.06 -20.27 29.76
N ILE A 4 42.19 -20.22 29.05
CA ILE A 4 42.42 -19.24 27.97
C ILE A 4 41.64 -19.64 26.72
N ILE A 5 41.52 -20.95 26.46
CA ILE A 5 40.72 -21.49 25.36
C ILE A 5 39.24 -21.19 25.59
N THR A 6 38.70 -21.43 26.79
CA THR A 6 37.27 -21.15 27.08
C THR A 6 36.93 -19.66 26.99
N LEU A 7 37.85 -18.76 27.38
CA LEU A 7 37.65 -17.32 27.29
C LEU A 7 37.67 -16.83 25.83
N ALA A 8 38.53 -17.42 24.98
CA ALA A 8 38.57 -17.11 23.56
C ALA A 8 37.32 -17.59 22.81
N THR A 9 36.77 -18.76 23.16
CA THR A 9 35.53 -19.27 22.54
C THR A 9 34.31 -18.46 22.93
N ALA A 10 34.24 -17.96 24.17
CA ALA A 10 33.16 -17.09 24.63
C ALA A 10 33.17 -15.72 23.92
N LEU A 11 34.36 -15.17 23.61
CA LEU A 11 34.51 -13.90 22.90
C LEU A 11 34.14 -13.99 21.42
N PHE A 12 34.34 -15.16 20.78
CA PHE A 12 33.91 -15.39 19.41
C PHE A 12 32.38 -15.56 19.27
N LEU A 13 31.70 -16.03 20.31
CA LEU A 13 30.25 -16.27 20.29
C LEU A 13 29.42 -14.98 20.48
N THR A 14 29.99 -13.93 21.05
CA THR A 14 29.30 -12.64 21.23
C THR A 14 29.41 -11.74 20.01
N LEU A 15 30.41 -11.96 19.14
CA LEU A 15 30.61 -11.20 17.91
C LEU A 15 29.69 -11.64 16.75
N SER A 16 29.03 -12.80 16.88
CA SER A 16 28.06 -13.33 15.91
C SER A 16 26.61 -12.89 16.17
N LEU A 17 26.36 -12.06 17.18
CA LEU A 17 25.08 -11.39 17.36
C LEU A 17 24.97 -10.29 16.31
N GLY A 18 24.37 -10.65 15.17
CA GLY A 18 24.16 -9.76 14.04
C GLY A 18 23.48 -8.46 14.46
N THR A 19 24.01 -7.35 13.98
CA THR A 19 23.40 -6.04 14.13
C THR A 19 22.04 -6.07 13.44
N ALA A 20 20.95 -5.98 14.21
CA ALA A 20 19.63 -5.73 13.67
C ALA A 20 19.63 -4.35 12.99
N SER A 21 19.74 -4.33 11.67
CA SER A 21 19.54 -3.11 10.88
C SER A 21 18.04 -2.82 10.83
N ALA A 22 17.57 -1.97 11.75
CA ALA A 22 16.30 -1.31 11.57
C ALA A 22 16.47 -0.32 10.41
N GLY A 23 15.94 -0.68 9.24
CA GLY A 23 15.80 0.28 8.14
C GLY A 23 14.98 1.46 8.64
N VAL A 24 15.63 2.61 8.80
CA VAL A 24 14.94 3.88 9.02
C VAL A 24 14.20 4.19 7.73
N TYR A 25 12.94 3.77 7.63
CA TYR A 25 12.04 4.32 6.63
C TYR A 25 11.94 5.81 6.96
N SER A 26 12.53 6.65 6.12
CA SER A 26 12.41 8.08 6.29
C SER A 26 10.92 8.41 6.13
N SER A 27 10.35 9.30 6.94
CA SER A 27 8.97 9.77 6.71
C SER A 27 8.77 10.31 5.29
N ASN A 28 9.86 10.70 4.62
CA ASN A 28 9.91 11.08 3.21
C ASN A 28 9.61 9.91 2.25
N ASP A 29 9.99 8.68 2.59
CA ASP A 29 9.70 7.49 1.78
C ASP A 29 8.23 7.07 1.94
N VAL A 30 7.61 7.35 3.09
CA VAL A 30 6.18 7.16 3.31
C VAL A 30 5.35 8.22 2.56
N LEU A 31 5.89 9.40 2.29
CA LEU A 31 5.22 10.39 1.43
C LEU A 31 5.19 9.99 -0.05
N ASN A 32 6.06 9.06 -0.47
CA ASN A 32 5.99 8.41 -1.79
C ASN A 32 4.98 7.25 -1.84
N GLN A 33 4.12 7.13 -0.83
CA GLN A 33 2.98 6.19 -0.81
C GLN A 33 1.91 6.67 -1.81
N ALA A 34 2.18 6.42 -3.10
CA ALA A 34 1.24 6.42 -4.21
C ALA A 34 0.24 7.59 -4.27
N HIS A 35 0.70 8.83 -4.10
CA HIS A 35 -0.11 9.99 -4.47
C HIS A 35 -0.27 10.01 -6.00
N TYR A 36 -1.42 9.55 -6.48
CA TYR A 36 -1.77 9.63 -7.89
C TYR A 36 -2.12 11.08 -8.23
N GLN A 37 -1.34 11.67 -9.13
CA GLN A 37 -1.61 12.98 -9.72
C GLN A 37 -2.33 12.78 -11.05
N PHE A 38 -3.65 12.89 -11.03
CA PHE A 38 -4.50 12.83 -12.20
C PHE A 38 -4.58 14.19 -12.89
N ASN A 39 -4.24 14.22 -14.17
CA ASN A 39 -4.50 15.38 -15.01
C ASN A 39 -5.98 15.41 -15.45
N LYS A 40 -6.43 16.57 -15.93
CA LYS A 40 -7.81 16.79 -16.38
C LYS A 40 -8.29 15.78 -17.43
N GLN A 41 -7.45 15.45 -18.39
CA GLN A 41 -7.76 14.48 -19.44
C GLN A 41 -7.98 13.08 -18.89
N GLN A 42 -7.19 12.70 -17.87
CA GLN A 42 -7.28 11.41 -17.22
C GLN A 42 -8.50 11.30 -16.31
N VAL A 43 -8.89 12.39 -15.64
CA VAL A 43 -10.16 12.42 -14.91
C VAL A 43 -11.35 12.31 -15.87
N LEU A 44 -11.29 12.94 -17.04
CA LEU A 44 -12.32 12.79 -18.08
C LEU A 44 -12.42 11.35 -18.59
N SER A 45 -11.28 10.67 -18.83
CA SER A 45 -11.30 9.27 -19.25
C SER A 45 -11.81 8.32 -18.16
N MET A 46 -11.60 8.65 -16.88
CA MET A 46 -12.20 7.91 -15.77
C MET A 46 -13.73 8.03 -15.77
N VAL A 47 -14.26 9.24 -15.99
CA VAL A 47 -15.71 9.45 -16.11
C VAL A 47 -16.31 8.73 -17.31
N ASP A 48 -15.52 8.46 -18.35
CA ASP A 48 -15.95 7.64 -19.49
C ASP A 48 -16.07 6.14 -19.16
N SER A 49 -15.51 5.68 -18.05
CA SER A 49 -15.59 4.26 -17.65
C SER A 49 -17.03 3.88 -17.28
N SER A 50 -17.53 2.75 -17.80
CA SER A 50 -18.91 2.31 -17.60
C SER A 50 -19.31 2.16 -16.12
N GLU A 51 -18.37 1.73 -15.29
CA GLU A 51 -18.55 1.63 -13.83
C GLU A 51 -18.77 3.01 -13.18
N VAL A 52 -17.95 4.00 -13.55
CA VAL A 52 -18.09 5.38 -13.04
C VAL A 52 -19.38 6.00 -13.55
N GLN A 53 -19.77 5.77 -14.81
CA GLN A 53 -21.04 6.25 -15.34
C GLN A 53 -22.24 5.65 -14.59
N ALA A 54 -22.23 4.34 -14.33
CA ALA A 54 -23.28 3.69 -13.56
C ALA A 54 -23.38 4.26 -12.14
N GLN A 55 -22.24 4.51 -11.50
CA GLN A 55 -22.20 5.14 -10.17
C GLN A 55 -22.72 6.59 -10.20
N LEU A 56 -22.34 7.38 -11.20
CA LEU A 56 -22.83 8.75 -11.36
C LEU A 56 -24.35 8.79 -11.55
N VAL A 57 -24.90 7.89 -12.37
CA VAL A 57 -26.34 7.74 -12.58
C VAL A 57 -27.04 7.30 -11.29
N ALA A 58 -26.45 6.36 -10.53
CA ALA A 58 -26.98 5.93 -9.24
C ALA A 58 -27.02 7.08 -8.22
N LEU A 59 -26.09 8.05 -8.32
CA LEU A 59 -26.07 9.28 -7.53
C LEU A 59 -26.95 10.40 -8.11
N GLY A 60 -27.67 10.15 -9.22
CA GLY A 60 -28.54 11.14 -9.87
C GLY A 60 -27.81 12.21 -10.69
N VAL A 61 -26.55 11.98 -11.05
CA VAL A 61 -25.72 12.91 -11.82
C VAL A 61 -25.58 12.42 -13.26
N SER A 62 -25.84 13.28 -14.24
CA SER A 62 -25.62 12.95 -15.65
C SER A 62 -24.12 12.98 -15.99
N THR A 63 -23.68 12.09 -16.88
CA THR A 63 -22.28 12.04 -17.33
C THR A 63 -21.86 13.31 -18.06
N SER A 64 -22.78 13.92 -18.83
CA SER A 64 -22.57 15.19 -19.51
C SER A 64 -22.28 16.33 -18.53
N ASP A 65 -23.06 16.42 -17.44
CA ASP A 65 -22.87 17.45 -16.43
C ASP A 65 -21.57 17.27 -15.67
N ALA A 66 -21.21 16.02 -15.34
CA ALA A 66 -19.93 15.70 -14.70
C ALA A 66 -18.74 16.14 -15.56
N LYS A 67 -18.76 15.84 -16.86
CA LYS A 67 -17.72 16.27 -17.81
C LYS A 67 -17.65 17.77 -17.95
N SER A 68 -18.79 18.46 -18.02
CA SER A 68 -18.84 19.92 -18.08
C SER A 68 -18.19 20.55 -16.84
N ARG A 69 -18.45 20.02 -15.65
CA ARG A 69 -17.81 20.49 -14.41
C ARG A 69 -16.30 20.30 -14.44
N ILE A 70 -15.82 19.12 -14.79
CA ILE A 70 -14.38 18.84 -14.91
C ILE A 70 -13.74 19.77 -15.96
N ASN A 71 -14.42 20.03 -17.07
CA ASN A 71 -13.96 20.95 -18.10
C ASN A 71 -13.87 22.40 -17.64
N ASN A 72 -14.65 22.81 -16.64
CA ASN A 72 -14.58 24.14 -16.06
C ASN A 72 -13.69 24.23 -14.81
N MET A 73 -13.17 23.11 -14.30
CA MET A 73 -12.24 23.11 -13.16
C MET A 73 -10.92 23.80 -13.51
N THR A 74 -10.48 24.62 -12.57
CA THR A 74 -9.16 25.25 -12.51
C THR A 74 -8.11 24.27 -11.94
N GLN A 75 -6.83 24.61 -12.06
CA GLN A 75 -5.74 23.76 -11.54
C GLN A 75 -5.85 23.55 -10.02
N ASN A 76 -6.29 24.57 -9.28
CA ASN A 76 -6.43 24.48 -7.82
C ASN A 76 -7.56 23.51 -7.43
N GLU A 77 -8.68 23.54 -8.15
CA GLU A 77 -9.80 22.62 -7.91
C GLU A 77 -9.44 21.18 -8.32
N LEU A 78 -8.67 21.01 -9.40
CA LEU A 78 -8.16 19.71 -9.81
C LEU A 78 -7.21 19.13 -8.74
N ASN A 79 -6.37 19.95 -8.11
CA ASN A 79 -5.50 19.52 -7.03
C ASN A 79 -6.30 19.09 -5.79
N ALA A 80 -7.32 19.85 -5.40
CA ALA A 80 -8.21 19.48 -4.31
C ALA A 80 -8.97 18.17 -4.59
N LEU A 81 -9.41 17.96 -5.84
CA LEU A 81 -10.02 16.71 -6.26
C LEU A 81 -9.03 15.54 -6.17
N ASN A 82 -7.78 15.74 -6.59
CA ASN A 82 -6.72 14.73 -6.47
C ASN A 82 -6.48 14.35 -5.01
N GLU A 83 -6.39 15.32 -4.11
CA GLU A 83 -6.28 15.03 -2.67
C GLU A 83 -7.47 14.21 -2.18
N GLN A 84 -8.69 14.57 -2.57
CA GLN A 84 -9.88 13.82 -2.17
C GLN A 84 -9.85 12.38 -2.71
N MET A 85 -9.51 12.17 -3.99
CA MET A 85 -9.41 10.84 -4.59
C MET A 85 -8.32 9.97 -3.94
N ASN A 86 -7.18 10.56 -3.55
CA ASN A 86 -6.12 9.84 -2.83
C ASN A 86 -6.53 9.51 -1.38
N ASN A 87 -7.39 10.30 -0.75
CA ASN A 87 -7.91 10.05 0.60
C ASN A 87 -9.11 9.08 0.62
N MET A 88 -9.75 8.83 -0.53
CA MET A 88 -10.75 7.79 -0.61
C MET A 88 -10.05 6.43 -0.43
N PRO A 89 -10.59 5.53 0.41
CA PRO A 89 -10.09 4.17 0.46
C PRO A 89 -10.09 3.62 -0.98
N ALA A 90 -8.93 3.14 -1.45
CA ALA A 90 -8.84 2.39 -2.70
C ALA A 90 -9.58 1.04 -2.51
N GLY A 91 -10.90 1.13 -2.36
CA GLY A 91 -11.79 0.12 -1.80
C GLY A 91 -12.66 -0.51 -2.87
N GLY A 92 -12.06 -0.79 -4.02
CA GLY A 92 -12.66 -1.72 -4.99
C GLY A 92 -12.40 -3.17 -4.59
N ILE A 93 -12.93 -4.10 -5.39
CA ILE A 93 -12.68 -5.54 -5.27
C ILE A 93 -11.17 -5.83 -5.16
N VAL A 94 -10.33 -5.09 -5.88
CA VAL A 94 -8.87 -5.22 -5.84
C VAL A 94 -8.31 -4.93 -4.44
N GLY A 95 -8.76 -3.86 -3.78
CA GLY A 95 -8.34 -3.52 -2.43
C GLY A 95 -8.73 -4.61 -1.44
N ALA A 96 -9.98 -5.09 -1.52
CA ALA A 96 -10.46 -6.19 -0.68
C ALA A 96 -9.66 -7.48 -0.90
N ILE A 97 -9.37 -7.85 -2.15
CA ILE A 97 -8.54 -9.02 -2.48
C ILE A 97 -7.13 -8.85 -1.87
N VAL A 98 -6.48 -7.71 -2.10
CA VAL A 98 -5.12 -7.46 -1.58
C VAL A 98 -5.11 -7.49 -0.06
N THR A 99 -6.12 -6.91 0.61
CA THR A 99 -6.23 -6.98 2.08
C THR A 99 -6.41 -8.41 2.58
N VAL A 100 -7.28 -9.20 1.95
CA VAL A 100 -7.47 -10.60 2.33
C VAL A 100 -6.18 -11.39 2.14
N LEU A 101 -5.50 -11.22 1.01
CA LEU A 101 -4.19 -11.86 0.77
C LEU A 101 -3.15 -11.45 1.81
N ALA A 102 -3.09 -10.17 2.19
CA ALA A 102 -2.17 -9.67 3.21
C ALA A 102 -2.46 -10.26 4.61
N VAL A 103 -3.73 -10.36 4.99
CA VAL A 103 -4.13 -10.98 6.27
C VAL A 103 -3.75 -12.46 6.29
N VAL A 104 -4.05 -13.19 5.22
CA VAL A 104 -3.69 -14.62 5.11
C VAL A 104 -2.17 -14.81 5.13
N ALA A 105 -1.40 -13.94 4.47
CA ALA A 105 0.05 -13.99 4.50
C ALA A 105 0.62 -13.78 5.91
N LEU A 106 0.02 -12.89 6.70
CA LEU A 106 0.40 -12.68 8.09
C LEU A 106 0.09 -13.91 8.95
N LEU A 107 -1.09 -14.52 8.75
CA LEU A 107 -1.47 -15.76 9.46
C LEU A 107 -0.55 -16.94 9.12
N ASP A 108 -0.06 -16.99 7.88
CA ASP A 108 0.92 -17.99 7.42
C ASP A 108 2.27 -17.81 8.12
N LEU A 109 2.75 -16.57 8.23
CA LEU A 109 3.98 -16.25 8.96
C LEU A 109 3.90 -16.66 10.44
N LEU A 110 2.72 -16.54 11.06
CA LEU A 110 2.48 -16.97 12.45
C LEU A 110 2.30 -18.49 12.59
N GLY A 111 2.22 -19.23 11.48
CA GLY A 111 1.98 -20.68 11.47
C GLY A 111 0.55 -21.08 11.80
N VAL A 112 -0.42 -20.16 11.66
CA VAL A 112 -1.86 -20.45 11.86
C VAL A 112 -2.47 -21.06 10.60
N THR A 113 -1.97 -20.68 9.42
CA THR A 113 -2.40 -21.18 8.10
C THR A 113 -1.19 -21.61 7.27
N ASP A 114 -1.40 -22.42 6.23
CA ASP A 114 -0.39 -22.79 5.22
C ASP A 114 -1.00 -22.64 3.83
N VAL A 115 -1.10 -21.39 3.35
CA VAL A 115 -1.73 -21.04 2.06
C VAL A 115 -0.66 -20.64 1.04
N TYR A 116 0.45 -20.08 1.51
CA TYR A 116 1.59 -19.65 0.73
C TYR A 116 2.79 -20.56 1.00
N PRO A 117 3.04 -21.58 0.16
CA PRO A 117 4.07 -22.60 0.41
C PRO A 117 5.52 -22.08 0.38
N PHE A 118 5.71 -20.81 0.04
CA PHE A 118 7.00 -20.12 0.07
C PHE A 118 7.24 -19.32 1.36
N ILE A 119 6.23 -19.17 2.21
CA ILE A 119 6.36 -18.54 3.53
C ILE A 119 6.76 -19.62 4.54
N ARG A 120 7.76 -19.31 5.36
CA ARG A 120 8.20 -20.18 6.46
C ARG A 120 7.70 -19.60 7.78
N PRO A 121 6.97 -20.37 8.62
CA PRO A 121 6.50 -19.88 9.91
C PRO A 121 7.65 -19.49 10.83
N ILE A 122 7.49 -18.41 11.59
CA ILE A 122 8.51 -17.91 12.53
C ILE A 122 8.63 -18.73 13.82
N ASN A 123 7.60 -19.52 14.14
CA ASN A 123 7.54 -20.30 15.38
C ASN A 123 8.05 -21.76 15.22
N SER A 124 8.56 -22.11 14.04
CA SER A 124 9.12 -23.43 13.74
C SER A 124 10.60 -23.55 14.10
#